data_AF-X1IFQ0-F1
#
_entry.id   AF-X1IFQ0-F1
#
_cell.length_a   1.000
_cell.length_b   1.000
_cell.length_c   1.000
_cell.angle_alpha   90.00
_cell.angle_beta   90.00
_cell.angle_gamma   90.00
#
_symmetry.space_group_name_H-M   'P 1'
#
loop_
_entity.id
_entity.type
_entity.pdbx_description
1 polymer ?
#
loop_
_entity_poly.entity_id
_entity_poly.type
_entity_poly.pdbx_seq_one_letter_code
_entity_poly.pdbx_strand_id
1 'polypeptide(L)'
;PTEIMLGEDLAIHFVIENPNNKTITRMSTTRIGDFFTQIIEIRLEAYESKLIWYRIIPHVAGEYHVWIDGQTGDFKVIPTEVIIVVDPLEELNLRINNLENASELKDLRIDYLETTLEIYSSATLVAVETIATTTETTIETIIIELNEEIEELENKISNLQTN
;
A
#
# COMPACT_ATOMS: atom_id res chain seq x y z
N PRO A 1 1.43 -34.97 16.81
CA PRO A 1 0.12 -34.33 16.53
C PRO A 1 0.01 -34.14 15.01
N THR A 2 -1.21 -34.21 14.45
CA THR A 2 -1.42 -33.96 13.00
C THR A 2 -1.61 -32.49 12.69
N GLU A 3 -2.02 -31.68 13.66
CA GLU A 3 -2.20 -30.23 13.54
C GLU A 3 -1.67 -29.52 14.79
N ILE A 4 -1.05 -28.36 14.62
CA ILE A 4 -0.58 -27.46 15.68
C ILE A 4 -0.86 -26.00 15.31
N MET A 5 -0.86 -25.09 16.28
CA MET A 5 -0.98 -23.65 16.03
C MET A 5 0.38 -23.02 15.68
N LEU A 6 0.34 -21.93 14.92
CA LEU A 6 1.51 -21.12 14.61
C LEU A 6 2.17 -20.61 15.89
N GLY A 7 3.47 -20.85 16.05
CA GLY A 7 4.21 -20.47 17.26
C GLY A 7 4.05 -21.44 18.45
N GLU A 8 3.31 -22.55 18.28
CA GLU A 8 3.24 -23.62 19.29
C GLU A 8 4.52 -24.48 19.29
N ASP A 9 4.95 -24.93 20.47
CA ASP A 9 6.09 -25.85 20.61
C ASP A 9 5.70 -27.27 20.21
N LEU A 10 6.25 -27.75 19.09
CA LEU A 10 6.06 -29.11 18.62
C LEU A 10 7.23 -29.99 19.05
N ALA A 11 6.94 -30.96 19.91
CA ALA A 11 7.85 -32.03 20.27
C ALA A 11 7.67 -33.25 19.35
N ILE A 12 8.73 -33.63 18.63
CA ILE A 12 8.80 -34.85 17.82
C ILE A 12 9.73 -35.83 18.53
N HIS A 13 9.30 -37.08 18.69
CA HIS A 13 10.12 -38.11 19.32
C HIS A 13 10.16 -39.38 18.49
N PHE A 14 11.27 -40.10 18.59
CA PHE A 14 11.45 -41.40 17.95
C PHE A 14 12.44 -42.24 18.76
N VAL A 15 12.28 -43.56 18.64
CA VAL A 15 13.14 -44.53 19.32
C VAL A 15 14.14 -45.07 18.32
N ILE A 16 15.38 -45.15 18.75
CA ILE A 16 16.43 -45.85 18.02
C ILE A 16 16.89 -47.02 18.84
N GLU A 17 16.92 -48.19 18.22
CA GLU A 17 17.29 -49.44 18.87
C GLU A 17 18.58 -50.01 18.26
N ASN A 18 19.43 -50.58 19.11
CA ASN A 18 20.54 -51.41 18.70
C ASN A 18 20.22 -52.89 18.94
N PRO A 19 19.80 -53.65 17.91
CA PRO A 19 19.48 -55.07 18.09
C PRO A 19 20.73 -55.96 18.24
N ASN A 20 21.94 -55.40 18.16
CA ASN A 20 23.18 -56.16 18.15
C ASN A 20 23.80 -56.26 19.54
N ASN A 21 24.64 -57.28 19.73
CA ASN A 21 25.41 -57.51 20.94
C ASN A 21 26.70 -56.67 21.05
N LYS A 22 26.86 -55.65 20.21
CA LYS A 22 28.03 -54.76 20.17
C LYS A 22 27.57 -53.32 20.15
N THR A 23 28.38 -52.43 20.72
CA THR A 23 28.18 -50.98 20.63
C THR A 23 28.16 -50.53 19.16
N ILE A 24 27.21 -49.66 18.82
CA ILE A 24 27.12 -49.03 17.50
C ILE A 24 27.15 -47.51 17.64
N THR A 25 27.71 -46.85 16.64
CA THR A 25 27.61 -45.40 16.46
C THR A 25 27.02 -45.14 15.08
N ARG A 26 25.97 -44.30 15.00
CA ARG A 26 25.32 -43.95 13.74
C ARG A 26 24.95 -42.47 13.71
N MET A 27 24.92 -41.89 12.51
CA MET A 27 24.39 -40.55 12.30
C MET A 27 22.88 -40.65 12.09
N SER A 28 22.11 -39.86 12.83
CA SER A 28 20.68 -39.68 12.61
C SER A 28 20.44 -38.34 11.94
N THR A 29 19.67 -38.33 10.86
CA THR A 29 19.34 -37.12 10.10
C THR A 29 17.84 -36.87 10.19
N THR A 30 17.49 -35.67 10.65
CA THR A 30 16.12 -35.17 10.72
C THR A 30 15.94 -34.01 9.75
N ARG A 31 14.87 -34.04 8.97
CA ARG A 31 14.46 -32.97 8.06
C ARG A 31 12.99 -32.63 8.30
N ILE A 32 12.68 -31.34 8.37
CA ILE A 32 11.31 -30.85 8.54
C ILE A 32 11.08 -29.74 7.52
N GLY A 33 10.24 -30.03 6.53
CA GLY A 33 10.11 -29.22 5.32
C GLY A 33 11.46 -28.90 4.69
N ASP A 34 11.57 -27.70 4.13
CA ASP A 34 12.78 -27.23 3.43
C ASP A 34 13.74 -26.42 4.31
N PHE A 35 13.36 -26.11 5.56
CA PHE A 35 14.03 -25.07 6.37
C PHE A 35 14.77 -25.62 7.59
N PHE A 36 14.52 -26.88 7.98
CA PHE A 36 15.18 -27.48 9.13
C PHE A 36 15.84 -28.80 8.74
N THR A 37 17.15 -28.88 8.95
CA THR A 37 17.92 -30.13 8.86
C THR A 37 18.86 -30.22 10.05
N GLN A 38 18.81 -31.32 10.78
CA GLN A 38 19.72 -31.59 11.90
C GLN A 38 20.31 -32.98 11.75
N ILE A 39 21.61 -33.09 12.03
CA ILE A 39 22.34 -34.35 12.02
C ILE A 39 22.97 -34.53 13.40
N ILE A 40 22.71 -35.66 14.05
CA ILE A 40 23.27 -35.99 15.36
C ILE A 40 23.99 -37.33 15.31
N GLU A 41 25.12 -37.43 16.00
CA GLU A 41 25.77 -38.71 16.23
C GLU A 41 25.15 -39.40 17.45
N ILE A 42 24.77 -40.66 17.29
CA ILE A 42 24.13 -41.45 18.32
C ILE A 42 24.94 -42.71 18.54
N ARG A 43 25.46 -42.84 19.75
CA ARG A 43 26.10 -44.05 20.25
C ARG A 43 25.11 -44.84 21.11
N LEU A 44 25.01 -46.14 20.84
CA LEU A 44 24.15 -47.09 21.55
C LEU A 44 24.97 -48.31 21.96
N GLU A 45 24.87 -48.70 23.21
CA GLU A 45 25.47 -49.94 23.71
C GLU A 45 24.68 -51.16 23.22
N ALA A 46 25.21 -52.36 23.47
CA ALA A 46 24.59 -53.61 23.06
C ALA A 46 23.16 -53.73 23.62
N TYR A 47 22.18 -53.98 22.74
CA TYR A 47 20.75 -54.09 23.09
C TYR A 47 20.12 -52.82 23.70
N GLU A 48 20.77 -51.65 23.58
CA GLU A 48 20.23 -50.38 24.07
C GLU A 48 19.17 -49.81 23.11
N SER A 49 18.17 -49.14 23.68
CA SER A 49 17.25 -48.27 22.94
C SER A 49 17.29 -46.86 23.53
N LYS A 50 17.30 -45.84 22.66
CA LYS A 50 17.35 -44.44 23.08
C LYS A 50 16.22 -43.65 22.45
N LEU A 51 15.51 -42.91 23.28
CA LEU A 51 14.48 -41.97 22.87
C LEU A 51 15.13 -40.62 22.57
N ILE A 52 14.92 -40.11 21.35
CA ILE A 52 15.41 -38.81 20.92
C ILE A 52 14.23 -37.85 20.82
N TRP A 53 14.44 -36.60 21.26
CA TRP A 53 13.45 -35.53 21.22
C TRP A 53 13.98 -34.37 20.39
N TYR A 54 13.13 -33.86 19.50
CA TYR A 54 13.33 -32.60 18.80
C TYR A 54 12.18 -31.66 19.14
N ARG A 55 12.52 -30.40 19.39
CA ARG A 55 11.56 -29.32 19.60
C ARG A 55 11.71 -28.30 18.50
N ILE A 56 10.60 -27.94 17.88
CA ILE A 56 10.54 -26.91 16.87
C ILE A 56 9.36 -25.98 17.15
N ILE A 57 9.53 -24.71 16.81
CA ILE A 57 8.48 -23.69 16.87
C ILE A 57 8.29 -23.17 15.45
N PRO A 58 7.24 -23.62 14.72
CA PRO A 58 7.00 -23.15 13.37
C PRO A 58 6.54 -21.70 13.35
N HIS A 59 7.13 -20.90 12.45
CA HIS A 59 6.82 -19.48 12.27
C HIS A 59 6.04 -19.19 10.98
N VAL A 60 5.76 -20.23 10.19
CA VAL A 60 4.98 -20.13 8.95
C VAL A 60 3.86 -21.18 9.03
N ALA A 61 2.66 -20.80 8.60
CA ALA A 61 1.53 -21.72 8.49
C ALA A 61 1.65 -22.53 7.20
N GLY A 62 1.25 -23.80 7.22
CA GLY A 62 1.38 -24.69 6.08
C GLY A 62 1.43 -26.17 6.45
N GLU A 63 1.60 -27.01 5.44
CA GLU A 63 1.81 -28.44 5.61
C GLU A 63 3.30 -28.76 5.59
N TYR A 64 3.73 -29.60 6.52
CA TYR A 64 5.14 -29.94 6.72
C TYR A 64 5.35 -31.43 6.67
N HIS A 65 6.26 -31.83 5.78
CA HIS A 65 6.78 -33.19 5.69
C HIS A 65 7.98 -33.35 6.63
N VAL A 66 7.92 -34.36 7.49
CA VAL A 66 8.97 -34.75 8.42
C VAL A 66 9.63 -36.02 7.91
N TRP A 67 10.96 -36.03 7.89
CA TRP A 67 11.76 -37.20 7.53
C TRP A 67 12.83 -37.44 8.60
N ILE A 68 12.84 -38.63 9.18
CA ILE A 68 13.79 -39.03 10.25
C ILE A 68 14.31 -40.43 9.94
N ASP A 69 15.59 -40.56 9.60
CA ASP A 69 16.25 -41.85 9.35
C ASP A 69 15.46 -42.80 8.43
N GLY A 70 14.81 -42.25 7.39
CA GLY A 70 14.00 -43.02 6.44
C GLY A 70 12.52 -43.17 6.81
N GLN A 71 12.11 -42.78 8.02
CA GLN A 71 10.70 -42.69 8.41
C GLN A 71 10.12 -41.34 8.01
N THR A 72 8.86 -41.33 7.59
CA THR A 72 8.15 -40.12 7.17
C THR A 72 6.91 -39.89 8.01
N GLY A 73 6.56 -38.62 8.22
CA GLY A 73 5.30 -38.21 8.82
C GLY A 73 4.96 -36.78 8.43
N ASP A 74 3.71 -36.38 8.67
CA ASP A 74 3.19 -35.08 8.24
C ASP A 74 2.48 -34.37 9.39
N PHE A 75 2.59 -33.06 9.42
CA PHE A 75 1.77 -32.22 10.29
C PHE A 75 1.42 -30.90 9.62
N LYS A 76 0.33 -30.29 10.06
CA LYS A 76 -0.17 -29.01 9.57
C LYS A 76 -0.04 -27.93 10.64
N VAL A 77 0.50 -26.78 10.27
CA VAL A 77 0.54 -25.58 11.10
C VAL A 77 -0.60 -24.67 10.67
N ILE A 78 -1.53 -24.44 11.59
CA ILE A 78 -2.70 -23.60 11.37
C ILE A 78 -2.36 -22.19 11.88
N PRO A 79 -2.72 -21.11 11.14
CA PRO A 79 -2.55 -19.76 11.63
C PRO A 79 -3.21 -19.59 13.00
N THR A 80 -2.51 -18.92 13.93
CA THR A 80 -3.15 -18.48 15.17
C THR A 80 -4.16 -17.40 14.81
N GLU A 81 -5.45 -17.71 14.93
CA GLU A 81 -6.49 -16.68 14.83
C GLU A 81 -6.23 -15.66 15.94
N VAL A 82 -5.71 -14.50 15.56
CA VAL A 82 -5.63 -13.37 16.47
C VAL A 82 -7.06 -12.89 16.66
N ILE A 83 -7.72 -13.37 17.71
CA ILE A 83 -8.96 -12.77 18.20
C ILE A 83 -8.55 -11.43 18.82
N ILE A 84 -8.54 -10.38 18.00
CA ILE A 84 -8.48 -9.01 18.51
C ILE A 84 -9.83 -8.77 19.18
N VAL A 85 -9.87 -8.89 20.51
CA VAL A 85 -10.99 -8.35 21.29
C VAL A 85 -10.81 -6.84 21.24
N VAL A 86 -11.30 -6.21 20.16
CA VAL A 86 -11.39 -4.76 20.11
C VAL A 86 -12.43 -4.38 21.17
N ASP A 87 -12.03 -3.62 22.17
CA ASP A 87 -12.99 -3.03 23.10
C ASP A 87 -13.99 -2.24 22.25
N PRO A 88 -15.31 -2.52 22.30
CA PRO A 88 -16.30 -1.77 21.53
C PRO A 88 -16.20 -0.25 21.75
N LEU A 89 -15.70 0.18 22.91
CA LEU A 89 -15.42 1.58 23.20
C LEU A 89 -14.22 2.12 22.40
N GLU A 90 -13.18 1.33 22.21
CA GLU A 90 -12.00 1.68 21.40
C GLU A 90 -12.36 1.79 19.91
N GLU A 91 -13.16 0.86 19.40
CA GLU A 91 -13.68 0.92 18.03
C GLU A 91 -14.54 2.17 17.82
N LEU A 92 -15.42 2.48 18.78
CA LEU A 92 -16.26 3.68 18.72
C LEU A 92 -15.43 4.96 18.75
N ASN A 93 -14.42 5.06 19.62
CA ASN A 93 -13.52 6.20 19.70
C ASN A 93 -12.72 6.39 18.41
N LEU A 94 -12.21 5.30 17.82
CA LEU A 94 -11.52 5.36 16.53
C LEU A 94 -12.45 5.87 15.43
N ARG A 95 -13.72 5.43 15.44
CA ARG A 95 -14.72 5.87 14.47
C ARG A 95 -15.09 7.34 14.64
N ILE A 96 -15.19 7.84 15.86
CA ILE A 96 -15.40 9.27 16.15
C ILE A 96 -14.24 10.10 15.61
N ASN A 97 -12.99 9.74 15.94
CA ASN A 97 -11.80 10.45 15.45
C ASN A 97 -11.74 10.48 13.92
N ASN A 98 -12.07 9.37 13.27
CA ASN A 98 -12.10 9.31 11.80
C ASN A 98 -13.17 10.23 11.19
N LEU A 99 -14.32 10.37 11.86
CA LEU A 99 -15.40 11.26 11.41
C LEU A 99 -15.03 12.74 11.62
N GLU A 100 -14.37 13.07 12.73
CA GLU A 100 -13.88 14.43 13.01
C GLU A 100 -12.84 14.85 11.95
N ASN A 101 -11.84 14.01 11.69
CA ASN A 101 -10.85 14.25 10.63
C ASN A 101 -11.50 14.41 9.25
N ALA A 102 -12.52 13.60 8.94
CA ALA A 102 -13.25 13.72 7.69
C ALA A 102 -14.07 15.01 7.58
N SER A 103 -14.54 15.56 8.71
CA SER A 103 -15.22 16.86 8.76
C SER A 103 -14.25 18.01 8.52
N GLU A 104 -13.10 18.01 9.19
CA GLU A 104 -12.06 19.03 9.01
C GLU A 104 -11.56 19.08 7.55
N LEU A 105 -11.39 17.92 6.92
CA LEU A 105 -11.02 17.84 5.50
C LEU A 105 -12.11 18.40 4.56
N LYS A 106 -13.39 18.28 4.92
CA LYS A 106 -14.49 18.88 4.14
C LYS A 106 -14.47 20.39 4.26
N ASP A 107 -14.28 20.92 5.45
CA ASP A 107 -14.24 22.37 5.69
C ASP A 107 -13.04 23.00 4.95
N LEU A 108 -11.86 22.38 5.01
CA LEU A 108 -10.68 22.81 4.25
C LEU A 108 -10.94 22.79 2.74
N ARG A 109 -11.66 21.77 2.23
CA ARG A 109 -12.01 21.67 0.81
C ARG A 109 -13.01 22.74 0.38
N ILE A 110 -13.96 23.09 1.25
CA ILE A 110 -14.92 24.18 0.98
C ILE A 110 -14.17 25.50 0.89
N ASP A 111 -13.32 25.82 1.87
CA ASP A 111 -12.53 27.06 1.90
C ASP A 111 -11.63 27.22 0.66
N TYR A 112 -10.98 26.13 0.24
CA TYR A 112 -10.19 26.10 -0.99
C TYR A 112 -11.04 26.40 -2.24
N LEU A 113 -12.23 25.80 -2.35
CA LEU A 113 -13.13 25.98 -3.48
C LEU A 113 -13.71 27.40 -3.54
N GLU A 114 -14.06 27.98 -2.40
CA GLU A 114 -14.53 29.36 -2.30
C GLU A 114 -13.43 30.34 -2.75
N THR A 115 -12.21 30.15 -2.24
CA THR A 115 -11.04 30.96 -2.62
C THR A 115 -10.73 30.85 -4.12
N THR A 116 -10.75 29.64 -4.69
CA THR A 116 -10.50 29.47 -6.12
C THR A 116 -11.60 30.11 -6.96
N LEU A 117 -12.86 30.00 -6.55
CA LEU A 117 -13.99 30.61 -7.26
C LEU A 117 -13.87 32.15 -7.27
N GLU A 118 -13.48 32.75 -6.15
CA GLU A 118 -13.25 34.19 -6.05
C GLU A 118 -12.12 34.67 -6.98
N ILE A 119 -11.01 33.92 -7.03
CA ILE A 119 -9.88 34.21 -7.94
C ILE A 119 -10.32 34.12 -9.40
N TYR A 120 -11.04 33.06 -9.79
CA TYR A 120 -11.50 32.92 -11.17
C TYR A 120 -12.51 33.99 -11.56
N SER A 121 -13.44 34.35 -10.66
CA SER A 121 -14.42 35.39 -10.90
C SER A 121 -13.75 36.76 -11.09
N SER A 122 -12.81 37.12 -10.22
CA SER A 122 -12.08 38.38 -10.32
C SER A 122 -11.19 38.46 -11.57
N ALA A 123 -10.46 37.39 -11.89
CA ALA A 123 -9.64 37.34 -13.11
C ALA A 123 -10.48 37.46 -14.39
N THR A 124 -11.65 36.81 -14.42
CA THR A 124 -12.57 36.88 -15.56
C THR A 124 -13.13 38.29 -15.72
N LEU A 125 -13.50 38.95 -14.62
CA LEU A 125 -13.99 40.33 -14.65
C LEU A 125 -12.94 41.29 -15.21
N VAL A 126 -11.70 41.21 -14.72
CA VAL A 126 -10.58 42.03 -15.19
C VAL A 126 -10.31 41.82 -16.67
N ALA A 127 -10.36 40.56 -17.15
CA ALA A 127 -10.17 40.26 -18.56
C ALA A 127 -11.28 40.89 -19.44
N VAL A 128 -12.54 40.81 -19.01
CA VAL A 128 -13.68 41.41 -19.73
C VAL A 128 -13.54 42.94 -19.77
N GLU A 129 -13.20 43.58 -18.65
CA GLU A 129 -12.99 45.04 -18.60
C GLU A 129 -11.82 45.49 -19.48
N THR A 130 -10.74 44.72 -19.53
CA THR A 130 -9.59 44.99 -20.39
C THR A 130 -9.97 44.90 -21.87
N ILE A 131 -10.71 43.86 -22.25
CA ILE A 131 -11.21 43.69 -23.63
C ILE A 131 -12.16 44.82 -24.01
N ALA A 132 -13.07 45.20 -23.12
CA ALA A 132 -14.02 46.29 -23.35
C ALA A 132 -13.28 47.61 -23.61
N THR A 133 -12.35 47.98 -22.72
CA THR A 133 -11.54 49.20 -22.86
C THR A 133 -10.72 49.19 -24.16
N THR A 134 -10.07 48.06 -24.48
CA THR A 134 -9.26 47.94 -25.71
C THR A 134 -10.11 48.08 -26.97
N THR A 135 -11.31 47.52 -26.95
CA THR A 135 -12.27 47.59 -28.06
C THR A 135 -12.75 49.03 -28.26
N GLU A 136 -13.08 49.72 -27.16
CA GLU A 136 -13.48 51.13 -27.18
C GLU A 136 -12.38 52.01 -27.79
N THR A 137 -11.13 51.89 -27.33
CA THR A 137 -10.00 52.66 -27.89
C THR A 137 -9.74 52.35 -29.36
N THR A 138 -9.96 51.11 -29.79
CA THR A 138 -9.80 50.71 -31.20
C THR A 138 -10.88 51.36 -32.07
N ILE A 139 -12.14 51.36 -31.59
CA ILE A 139 -13.25 52.02 -32.28
C ILE A 139 -12.99 53.52 -32.40
N GLU A 140 -12.56 54.18 -31.33
CA GLU A 140 -12.22 55.61 -31.36
C GLU A 140 -11.12 55.92 -32.39
N THR A 141 -10.08 55.09 -32.44
CA THR A 141 -9.00 55.24 -33.43
C THR A 141 -9.51 55.12 -34.86
N ILE A 142 -10.32 54.11 -35.15
CA ILE A 142 -10.93 53.91 -36.48
C ILE A 142 -11.83 55.09 -36.87
N ILE A 143 -12.60 55.63 -35.92
CA ILE A 143 -13.44 56.80 -36.15
C ILE A 143 -12.59 58.01 -36.54
N ILE A 144 -11.46 58.22 -35.87
CA ILE A 144 -10.52 59.32 -36.20
C ILE A 144 -9.97 59.14 -37.62
N GLU A 145 -9.45 57.95 -37.95
CA GLU A 145 -8.87 57.66 -39.27
C GLU A 145 -9.91 57.85 -40.40
N LEU A 146 -11.15 57.38 -40.21
CA LEU A 146 -12.22 57.57 -41.19
C LEU A 146 -12.59 59.05 -41.39
N ASN A 147 -12.59 59.84 -40.31
CA ASN A 147 -12.89 61.27 -40.42
C ASN A 147 -11.77 62.01 -41.18
N GLU A 148 -10.51 61.65 -40.97
CA GLU A 148 -9.37 62.20 -41.72
C GLU A 148 -9.47 61.85 -43.22
N GLU A 149 -9.83 60.60 -43.56
CA GLU A 149 -10.03 60.18 -44.95
C GLU A 149 -11.20 60.91 -45.62
N ILE A 150 -12.31 61.10 -44.91
CA ILE A 150 -13.46 61.89 -45.39
C ILE A 150 -13.01 63.32 -45.70
N GLU A 151 -12.28 63.97 -44.80
CA GLU A 151 -11.78 65.34 -45.01
C GLU A 151 -10.86 65.43 -46.24
N GLU A 152 -9.98 64.44 -46.45
CA GLU A 152 -9.14 64.38 -47.64
C GLU A 152 -9.97 64.27 -48.94
N LEU A 153 -11.01 63.42 -48.92
CA LEU A 153 -11.92 63.24 -50.06
C LEU A 153 -12.73 64.50 -50.35
N GLU A 154 -13.26 65.16 -49.33
CA GLU A 154 -13.99 66.43 -49.47
C GLU A 154 -13.10 67.51 -50.11
N ASN A 155 -11.84 67.62 -49.67
CA ASN A 155 -10.87 68.54 -50.27
C ASN A 155 -10.58 68.22 -51.74
N LYS A 156 -10.43 66.93 -52.11
CA LYS A 156 -10.26 66.51 -53.51
C LYS A 156 -11.47 66.87 -54.37
N ILE A 157 -12.68 66.66 -53.87
CA ILE A 157 -13.92 67.00 -54.60
C ILE A 157 -14.00 68.51 -54.83
N SER A 158 -13.73 69.33 -53.82
CA SER A 158 -13.73 70.80 -53.93
C SER A 158 -12.77 71.30 -55.01
N ASN A 159 -11.56 70.72 -55.09
CA ASN A 159 -10.56 71.05 -56.11
C ASN A 159 -11.01 70.65 -57.54
N LEU A 160 -11.79 69.58 -57.68
CA LEU A 160 -12.32 69.15 -58.99
C LEU A 160 -13.50 70.01 -59.45
N GLN A 161 -14.26 70.61 -58.53
CA GLN A 161 -15.39 71.48 -58.87
C GLN A 161 -14.97 72.91 -59.28
N THR A 162 -13.75 73.31 -58.93
CA THR A 162 -13.22 74.66 -59.15
C THR A 162 -12.32 74.80 -60.37
N ASN A 163 -11.94 73.69 -61.01
CA ASN A 163 -11.16 73.62 -62.26
C ASN A 163 -12.04 73.21 -63.44
#